data_AF-A0A538CSU8-F1
#
_entry.id   AF-A0A538CSU8-F1
#
_cell.length_a   1.000
_cell.length_b   1.000
_cell.length_c   1.000
_cell.angle_alpha   90.00
_cell.angle_beta   90.00
_cell.angle_gamma   90.00
#
_symmetry.space_group_name_H-M   'P 1'
#
loop_
_entity.id
_entity.type
_entity.pdbx_description
1 polymer ?
#
loop_
_entity_poly.entity_id
_entity_poly.type
_entity_poly.pdbx_seq_one_letter_code
_entity_poly.pdbx_strand_id
1 'polypeptide(L)'
;MARISSPTVKPASAAGEWGVTATTRGGAGTRSGTGVVNGMGHSLWAVPKSPLCRGPLGPYVVLMSPERTTIESLRDGDEPAKLELSRQAFGSQDPIDLARPRPANEHIVAAYDGDTIVGCVTLLHDAQYFGGRAVASGGVAGVSVAAHARGRNLARRMMREAIDRLHRAGSAISALYPTTATLYRSVGYEIAGLNAFSQIEIGDLPRGTGDTTFSPVTIGDLRAVYDAVAPSHDGWLERGDARWTIIGYDFDKSPQPSAAYLAHREGQLVGGLAYRQIAGERRTVDLMATQLVAIDRPAMREVLALLGAHGTMAGAMRTPLPEWELQAAVDNGQRIKRTFAMPWMVRMVDVGAAVAQRGYNPHVDLEVEIELTDDHLAHNRGRFVLTVRDGAGSLEPGGRGLLALDIRDFAAAFTGQRALDPRLAAAFGGRPPSLVDFF
;
A
#
# COMPACT_ATOMS: atom_id res chain seq x y z
N MET A 1 -48.79 -38.22 -27.06
CA MET A 1 -48.44 -38.85 -28.35
C MET A 1 -47.52 -37.89 -29.07
N ALA A 2 -46.31 -38.18 -29.52
CA ALA A 2 -45.51 -39.38 -29.52
C ALA A 2 -44.02 -38.99 -29.43
N ARG A 3 -43.25 -39.82 -28.73
CA ARG A 3 -41.77 -39.85 -28.77
C ARG A 3 -41.33 -40.55 -30.06
N ILE A 4 -40.21 -40.13 -30.64
CA ILE A 4 -39.30 -41.03 -31.36
C ILE A 4 -37.86 -40.69 -30.94
N SER A 5 -37.12 -41.76 -30.68
CA SER A 5 -35.82 -41.84 -30.01
C SER A 5 -34.65 -41.97 -31.00
N SER A 6 -33.46 -41.73 -30.46
CA SER A 6 -32.10 -41.69 -31.04
C SER A 6 -31.61 -42.98 -31.76
N PRO A 7 -30.38 -42.94 -32.30
CA PRO A 7 -29.34 -43.77 -31.67
C PRO A 7 -28.02 -43.04 -31.35
N THR A 8 -27.42 -43.51 -30.26
CA THR A 8 -26.13 -43.19 -29.63
C THR A 8 -24.94 -43.87 -30.31
N VAL A 9 -23.75 -43.24 -30.27
CA VAL A 9 -22.47 -43.91 -29.98
C VAL A 9 -21.56 -42.97 -29.15
N LYS A 10 -21.12 -43.46 -27.99
CA LYS A 10 -19.95 -43.01 -27.18
C LYS A 10 -18.91 -44.14 -27.24
N PRO A 11 -17.60 -43.86 -27.12
CA PRO A 11 -16.91 -44.02 -25.83
C PRO A 11 -15.79 -42.96 -25.65
N ALA A 12 -15.12 -42.73 -24.52
CA ALA A 12 -15.08 -43.32 -23.19
C ALA A 12 -14.71 -42.22 -22.17
N SER A 13 -15.21 -42.38 -20.94
CA SER A 13 -14.79 -41.66 -19.74
C SER A 13 -14.44 -42.71 -18.68
N ALA A 14 -13.29 -42.58 -18.02
CA ALA A 14 -12.90 -43.12 -16.71
C ALA A 14 -11.51 -42.53 -16.41
N ALA A 15 -11.10 -42.07 -15.22
CA ALA A 15 -11.61 -42.07 -13.84
C ALA A 15 -10.88 -40.91 -13.12
N GLY A 16 -11.22 -40.37 -11.96
CA GLY A 16 -12.21 -40.68 -10.93
C GLY A 16 -11.98 -39.68 -9.78
N GLU A 17 -13.04 -39.37 -9.04
CA GLU A 17 -13.15 -38.38 -7.95
C GLU A 17 -12.25 -38.75 -6.73
N TRP A 18 -12.08 -37.94 -5.69
CA TRP A 18 -13.04 -37.70 -4.59
C TRP A 18 -12.74 -36.38 -3.84
N GLY A 19 -13.78 -35.58 -3.59
CA GLY A 19 -13.73 -34.41 -2.70
C GLY A 19 -15.05 -34.25 -1.97
N VAL A 20 -15.09 -34.73 -0.73
CA VAL A 20 -16.24 -34.74 0.17
C VAL A 20 -16.57 -33.33 0.67
N THR A 21 -17.83 -32.93 0.53
CA THR A 21 -18.47 -31.76 1.16
C THR A 21 -18.60 -31.94 2.68
N ALA A 22 -18.21 -30.94 3.45
CA ALA A 22 -18.61 -30.79 4.85
C ALA A 22 -19.01 -29.33 5.15
N THR A 23 -20.31 -29.13 5.27
CA THR A 23 -20.99 -27.95 5.82
C THR A 23 -20.86 -27.98 7.34
N THR A 24 -20.48 -26.87 7.98
CA THR A 24 -20.63 -26.71 9.44
C THR A 24 -21.48 -25.47 9.75
N ARG A 25 -22.65 -25.74 10.36
CA ARG A 25 -23.44 -24.77 11.14
C ARG A 25 -22.95 -24.85 12.59
N GLY A 26 -22.57 -23.71 13.17
CA GLY A 26 -22.34 -23.56 14.61
C GLY A 26 -23.54 -22.90 15.28
N GLY A 27 -24.11 -23.56 16.28
CA GLY A 27 -25.15 -23.06 17.18
C GLY A 27 -24.86 -23.52 18.60
N ALA A 28 -25.16 -22.66 19.57
CA ALA A 28 -24.69 -22.64 20.96
C ALA A 28 -25.23 -23.73 21.90
N GLY A 29 -24.60 -23.90 23.09
CA GLY A 29 -25.29 -24.40 24.29
C GLY A 29 -24.49 -25.28 25.29
N THR A 30 -23.98 -24.65 26.36
CA THR A 30 -23.83 -25.07 27.77
C THR A 30 -23.93 -26.56 28.21
N ARG A 31 -22.94 -27.06 29.00
CA ARG A 31 -23.02 -27.42 30.45
C ARG A 31 -21.88 -28.34 30.94
N SER A 32 -21.37 -27.99 32.13
CA SER A 32 -20.81 -28.78 33.25
C SER A 32 -20.41 -30.27 33.10
N GLY A 33 -19.25 -30.62 33.66
CA GLY A 33 -18.97 -31.99 34.11
C GLY A 33 -17.51 -32.23 34.54
N THR A 34 -17.25 -32.17 35.84
CA THR A 34 -16.05 -32.71 36.51
C THR A 34 -16.03 -34.24 36.46
N GLY A 35 -14.86 -34.85 36.20
CA GLY A 35 -14.67 -36.29 36.32
C GLY A 35 -13.20 -36.69 36.27
N VAL A 36 -12.63 -36.98 37.43
CA VAL A 36 -11.35 -37.69 37.63
C VAL A 36 -11.65 -39.20 37.61
N VAL A 37 -10.71 -40.03 37.13
CA VAL A 37 -10.18 -41.27 37.76
C VAL A 37 -9.63 -42.28 36.72
N ASN A 38 -8.34 -42.58 36.91
CA ASN A 38 -7.55 -43.82 36.74
C ASN A 38 -7.95 -44.92 35.74
N GLY A 39 -6.91 -45.45 35.07
CA GLY A 39 -6.50 -46.85 35.33
C GLY A 39 -6.27 -47.77 34.13
N MET A 40 -4.98 -48.03 33.85
CA MET A 40 -4.34 -49.31 33.48
C MET A 40 -4.87 -50.18 32.32
N GLY A 41 -3.95 -50.61 31.45
CA GLY A 41 -4.14 -51.78 30.57
C GLY A 41 -3.03 -51.99 29.52
N HIS A 42 -2.06 -52.84 29.86
CA HIS A 42 -1.06 -53.56 29.04
C HIS A 42 -1.59 -54.10 27.69
N SER A 43 -0.87 -54.45 26.62
CA SER A 43 0.55 -54.50 26.18
C SER A 43 0.62 -55.18 24.78
N LEU A 44 1.79 -55.11 24.10
CA LEU A 44 2.33 -55.95 22.99
C LEU A 44 1.92 -55.53 21.55
N TRP A 45 2.76 -55.37 20.51
CA TRP A 45 3.99 -56.05 20.06
C TRP A 45 4.91 -55.11 19.21
N ALA A 46 6.21 -55.02 19.54
CA ALA A 46 7.41 -55.44 18.78
C ALA A 46 7.92 -54.56 17.60
N VAL A 47 9.12 -53.98 17.80
CA VAL A 47 9.97 -53.30 16.81
C VAL A 47 11.30 -54.08 16.72
N PRO A 48 11.89 -54.35 15.53
CA PRO A 48 13.19 -55.00 15.45
C PRO A 48 14.33 -54.01 15.73
N LYS A 49 15.28 -54.44 16.56
CA LYS A 49 16.55 -53.74 16.84
C LYS A 49 17.60 -54.15 15.80
N SER A 50 18.24 -53.18 15.16
CA SER A 50 19.53 -53.36 14.47
C SER A 50 20.65 -52.68 15.27
N PRO A 51 21.88 -53.23 15.29
CA PRO A 51 22.90 -52.80 16.23
C PRO A 51 23.67 -51.55 15.76
N LEU A 52 24.08 -50.78 16.76
CA LEU A 52 24.85 -49.54 16.71
C LEU A 52 26.26 -49.74 16.14
N CYS A 53 26.67 -48.89 15.20
CA CYS A 53 28.07 -48.50 15.02
C CYS A 53 28.24 -47.07 15.57
N ARG A 54 28.90 -46.94 16.72
CA ARG A 54 29.33 -45.64 17.28
C ARG A 54 30.76 -45.35 16.84
N GLY A 55 30.92 -44.42 15.89
CA GLY A 55 32.19 -43.71 15.66
C GLY A 55 32.08 -42.28 16.19
N PRO A 56 33.18 -41.64 16.66
CA PRO A 56 33.13 -40.27 17.16
C PRO A 56 32.84 -39.30 16.01
N LEU A 57 31.72 -38.57 16.11
CA LEU A 57 31.42 -37.44 15.22
C LEU A 57 32.36 -36.29 15.62
N GLY A 58 33.41 -36.06 14.83
CA GLY A 58 34.20 -34.84 14.90
C GLY A 58 33.33 -33.60 14.63
N PRO A 59 33.78 -32.39 15.00
CA PRO A 59 33.00 -31.18 14.80
C PRO A 59 32.76 -30.99 13.31
N TYR A 60 31.51 -31.12 12.88
CA TYR A 60 31.08 -30.66 11.58
C TYR A 60 31.19 -29.13 11.59
N VAL A 61 32.30 -28.62 11.09
CA VAL A 61 32.36 -27.24 10.62
C VAL A 61 31.42 -27.18 9.42
N VAL A 62 30.23 -26.63 9.63
CA VAL A 62 29.41 -26.15 8.51
C VAL A 62 30.19 -25.01 7.90
N LEU A 63 31.00 -25.33 6.89
CA LEU A 63 31.54 -24.35 5.96
C LEU A 63 30.32 -23.70 5.31
N MET A 64 29.90 -22.55 5.83
CA MET A 64 28.95 -21.69 5.13
C MET A 64 29.59 -21.36 3.80
N SER A 65 29.05 -21.91 2.71
CA SER A 65 29.43 -21.50 1.36
C SER A 65 29.39 -19.98 1.28
N PRO A 66 30.39 -19.33 0.65
CA PRO A 66 30.40 -17.88 0.52
C PRO A 66 29.08 -17.42 -0.08
N GLU A 67 28.50 -16.36 0.48
CA GLU A 67 27.23 -15.80 0.00
C GLU A 67 27.36 -15.50 -1.50
N ARG A 68 26.81 -16.38 -2.34
CA ARG A 68 26.86 -16.27 -3.81
C ARG A 68 25.94 -15.18 -4.36
N THR A 69 25.15 -14.54 -3.49
CA THR A 69 24.12 -13.60 -3.93
C THR A 69 24.69 -12.20 -4.12
N THR A 70 24.65 -11.70 -5.36
CA THR A 70 24.94 -10.31 -5.69
C THR A 70 23.66 -9.46 -5.60
N ILE A 71 23.82 -8.16 -5.36
CA ILE A 71 22.74 -7.17 -5.41
C ILE A 71 23.18 -6.08 -6.38
N GLU A 72 22.40 -5.88 -7.44
CA GLU A 72 22.70 -4.96 -8.54
C GLU A 72 21.40 -4.44 -9.16
N SER A 73 21.48 -3.67 -10.25
CA SER A 73 20.29 -3.31 -11.03
C SER A 73 19.74 -4.54 -11.76
N LEU A 74 18.44 -4.57 -12.04
CA LEU A 74 17.86 -5.60 -12.89
C LEU A 74 18.59 -5.63 -14.25
N ARG A 75 19.00 -6.82 -14.70
CA ARG A 75 19.67 -6.99 -15.99
C ARG A 75 18.65 -6.91 -17.13
N ASP A 76 19.09 -6.46 -18.29
CA ASP A 76 18.25 -6.43 -19.49
C ASP A 76 17.84 -7.85 -19.91
N GLY A 77 16.56 -8.06 -20.18
CA GLY A 77 15.99 -9.37 -20.52
C GLY A 77 15.43 -10.16 -19.34
N ASP A 78 15.73 -9.77 -18.09
CA ASP A 78 15.24 -10.48 -16.88
C ASP A 78 13.84 -10.04 -16.44
N GLU A 79 13.19 -9.16 -17.17
CA GLU A 79 11.90 -8.59 -16.76
C GLU A 79 10.76 -9.61 -16.69
N PRO A 80 10.66 -10.60 -17.60
CA PRO A 80 9.76 -11.73 -17.44
C PRO A 80 10.03 -12.51 -16.13
N ALA A 81 11.30 -12.76 -15.81
CA ALA A 81 11.68 -13.50 -14.61
C ALA A 81 11.35 -12.72 -13.31
N LYS A 82 11.58 -11.40 -13.32
CA LYS A 82 11.17 -10.49 -12.24
C LYS A 82 9.66 -10.51 -12.03
N LEU A 83 8.88 -10.47 -13.12
CA LEU A 83 7.42 -10.50 -13.04
C LEU A 83 6.95 -11.84 -12.50
N GLU A 84 7.50 -12.95 -12.97
CA GLU A 84 7.18 -14.28 -12.44
C GLU A 84 7.54 -14.43 -10.94
N LEU A 85 8.71 -13.93 -10.53
CA LEU A 85 9.10 -13.88 -9.12
C LEU A 85 8.06 -13.10 -8.28
N SER A 86 7.60 -11.95 -8.78
CA SER A 86 6.57 -11.14 -8.13
C SER A 86 5.24 -11.90 -8.03
N ARG A 87 4.84 -12.61 -9.09
CA ARG A 87 3.61 -13.42 -9.10
C ARG A 87 3.65 -14.51 -8.04
N GLN A 88 4.75 -15.24 -7.95
CA GLN A 88 4.94 -16.28 -6.93
C GLN A 88 4.96 -15.69 -5.51
N ALA A 89 5.52 -14.50 -5.34
CA ALA A 89 5.58 -13.83 -4.03
C ALA A 89 4.21 -13.33 -3.54
N PHE A 90 3.37 -12.81 -4.45
CA PHE A 90 2.10 -12.16 -4.12
C PHE A 90 0.83 -12.96 -4.49
N GLY A 91 0.98 -14.09 -5.18
CA GLY A 91 -0.14 -14.94 -5.60
C GLY A 91 -1.02 -14.36 -6.71
N SER A 92 -0.51 -13.39 -7.49
CA SER A 92 -1.27 -12.78 -8.60
C SER A 92 -1.67 -13.83 -9.64
N GLN A 93 -2.92 -13.74 -10.10
CA GLN A 93 -3.48 -14.63 -11.12
C GLN A 93 -3.50 -14.01 -12.52
N ASP A 94 -3.21 -12.72 -12.65
CA ASP A 94 -3.29 -11.98 -13.92
C ASP A 94 -2.28 -12.53 -14.94
N PRO A 95 -2.40 -12.34 -16.26
CA PRO A 95 -1.28 -12.70 -17.14
C PRO A 95 -0.05 -11.79 -16.88
N ILE A 96 1.16 -12.29 -17.18
CA ILE A 96 2.34 -11.42 -17.25
C ILE A 96 2.11 -10.42 -18.38
N ASP A 97 2.16 -9.13 -18.05
CA ASP A 97 1.99 -8.03 -19.00
C ASP A 97 3.27 -7.20 -19.09
N LEU A 98 4.08 -7.47 -20.11
CA LEU A 98 5.31 -6.72 -20.39
C LEU A 98 5.03 -5.36 -21.05
N ALA A 99 3.81 -5.13 -21.55
CA ALA A 99 3.42 -3.85 -22.16
C ALA A 99 2.99 -2.83 -21.10
N ARG A 100 2.66 -3.27 -19.88
CA ARG A 100 2.35 -2.36 -18.77
C ARG A 100 3.55 -1.44 -18.50
N PRO A 101 3.36 -0.11 -18.51
CA PRO A 101 4.41 0.84 -18.18
C PRO A 101 5.07 0.50 -16.84
N ARG A 102 6.39 0.57 -16.80
CA ARG A 102 7.21 0.17 -15.66
C ARG A 102 8.45 1.05 -15.54
N PRO A 103 9.03 1.18 -14.34
CA PRO A 103 10.31 1.86 -14.17
C PRO A 103 11.40 1.21 -15.02
N ALA A 104 12.40 2.01 -15.39
CA ALA A 104 13.62 1.52 -16.01
C ALA A 104 14.32 0.50 -15.10
N ASN A 105 15.07 -0.42 -15.69
CA ASN A 105 15.72 -1.53 -14.98
C ASN A 105 16.71 -1.03 -13.90
N GLU A 106 17.31 0.15 -14.07
CA GLU A 106 18.16 0.82 -13.08
C GLU A 106 17.44 1.20 -11.78
N HIS A 107 16.13 1.41 -11.83
CA HIS A 107 15.28 1.67 -10.67
C HIS A 107 14.78 0.38 -10.02
N ILE A 108 15.25 -0.79 -10.45
CA ILE A 108 14.92 -2.08 -9.85
C ILE A 108 16.19 -2.64 -9.23
N VAL A 109 16.22 -2.73 -7.91
CA VAL A 109 17.25 -3.47 -7.18
C VAL A 109 16.93 -4.95 -7.30
N ALA A 110 17.83 -5.73 -7.88
CA ALA A 110 17.69 -7.16 -8.05
C ALA A 110 18.79 -7.92 -7.29
N ALA A 111 18.44 -9.09 -6.78
CA ALA A 111 19.38 -10.01 -6.18
C ALA A 111 19.51 -11.27 -7.03
N TYR A 112 20.74 -11.71 -7.30
CA TYR A 112 21.04 -12.83 -8.19
C TYR A 112 21.82 -13.93 -7.48
N ASP A 113 21.42 -15.18 -7.64
CA ASP A 113 22.25 -16.36 -7.34
C ASP A 113 22.79 -16.91 -8.66
N GLY A 114 24.05 -16.55 -8.98
CA GLY A 114 24.60 -16.72 -10.32
C GLY A 114 23.84 -15.87 -11.34
N ASP A 115 23.13 -16.52 -12.26
CA ASP A 115 22.33 -15.86 -13.32
C ASP A 115 20.83 -15.89 -13.03
N THR A 116 20.40 -16.44 -11.89
CA THR A 116 18.99 -16.52 -11.53
C THR A 116 18.60 -15.39 -10.60
N ILE A 117 17.60 -14.61 -10.97
CA ILE A 117 17.00 -13.63 -10.06
C ILE A 117 16.28 -14.33 -8.91
N VAL A 118 16.66 -13.98 -7.68
CA VAL A 118 16.12 -14.55 -6.44
C VAL A 118 15.49 -13.50 -5.53
N GLY A 119 15.60 -12.21 -5.88
CA GLY A 119 14.93 -11.13 -5.16
C GLY A 119 14.84 -9.85 -5.99
N CYS A 120 13.85 -9.01 -5.69
CA CYS A 120 13.74 -7.69 -6.28
C CYS A 120 13.07 -6.66 -5.36
N VAL A 121 13.39 -5.39 -5.57
CA VAL A 121 12.74 -4.20 -5.01
C VAL A 121 12.61 -3.18 -6.14
N THR A 122 11.41 -2.65 -6.37
CA THR A 122 11.15 -1.61 -7.37
C THR A 122 11.11 -0.24 -6.70
N LEU A 123 11.87 0.71 -7.26
CA LEU A 123 11.88 2.11 -6.84
C LEU A 123 11.02 2.94 -7.78
N LEU A 124 10.29 3.87 -7.19
CA LEU A 124 9.43 4.84 -7.86
C LEU A 124 9.87 6.21 -7.37
N HIS A 125 10.04 7.15 -8.29
CA HIS A 125 10.46 8.50 -7.96
C HIS A 125 9.24 9.41 -8.15
N ASP A 126 8.68 9.84 -7.04
CA ASP A 126 7.48 10.68 -6.96
C ASP A 126 7.77 11.86 -6.00
N ALA A 127 6.78 12.68 -5.69
CA ALA A 127 6.78 13.52 -4.50
C ALA A 127 5.49 13.29 -3.70
N GLN A 128 5.49 13.65 -2.42
CA GLN A 128 4.31 13.59 -1.56
C GLN A 128 4.02 14.95 -0.97
N TYR A 129 2.76 15.35 -0.96
CA TYR A 129 2.34 16.59 -0.32
C TYR A 129 2.33 16.43 1.20
N PHE A 130 2.94 17.38 1.90
CA PHE A 130 2.83 17.55 3.35
C PHE A 130 2.78 19.04 3.68
N GLY A 131 1.73 19.45 4.39
CA GLY A 131 1.49 20.85 4.76
C GLY A 131 1.34 21.77 3.55
N GLY A 132 0.76 21.28 2.44
CA GLY A 132 0.58 22.10 1.23
C GLY A 132 1.78 22.13 0.28
N ARG A 133 2.90 21.48 0.61
CA ARG A 133 4.13 21.49 -0.21
C ARG A 133 4.57 20.09 -0.58
N ALA A 134 5.09 19.94 -1.80
CA ALA A 134 5.66 18.68 -2.27
C ALA A 134 7.01 18.39 -1.59
N VAL A 135 7.17 17.17 -1.12
CA VAL A 135 8.38 16.62 -0.51
C VAL A 135 8.86 15.47 -1.40
N ALA A 136 10.10 15.54 -1.88
CA ALA A 136 10.68 14.54 -2.76
C ALA A 136 10.64 13.15 -2.11
N SER A 137 10.03 12.19 -2.79
CA SER A 137 9.67 10.89 -2.20
C SER A 137 10.10 9.72 -3.09
N GLY A 138 10.66 8.69 -2.46
CA GLY A 138 10.89 7.39 -3.09
C GLY A 138 9.77 6.41 -2.74
N GLY A 139 8.99 5.95 -3.72
CA GLY A 139 8.10 4.82 -3.52
C GLY A 139 8.87 3.50 -3.56
N VAL A 140 8.64 2.60 -2.61
CA VAL A 140 9.14 1.22 -2.67
C VAL A 140 7.99 0.25 -2.92
N ALA A 141 8.12 -0.51 -4.01
CA ALA A 141 7.11 -1.46 -4.47
C ALA A 141 7.71 -2.84 -4.78
N GLY A 142 6.83 -3.85 -4.83
CA GLY A 142 7.16 -5.18 -5.38
C GLY A 142 8.27 -5.94 -4.67
N VAL A 143 8.51 -5.68 -3.37
CA VAL A 143 9.56 -6.35 -2.58
C VAL A 143 9.31 -7.86 -2.55
N SER A 144 10.14 -8.61 -3.27
CA SER A 144 9.96 -10.05 -3.48
C SER A 144 11.27 -10.79 -3.22
N VAL A 145 11.18 -11.96 -2.59
CA VAL A 145 12.29 -12.91 -2.44
C VAL A 145 11.78 -14.31 -2.72
N ALA A 146 12.47 -15.03 -3.59
CA ALA A 146 12.18 -16.41 -3.97
C ALA A 146 12.16 -17.29 -2.72
N ALA A 147 11.17 -18.17 -2.61
CA ALA A 147 10.91 -18.91 -1.36
C ALA A 147 12.14 -19.68 -0.84
N HIS A 148 12.90 -20.33 -1.73
CA HIS A 148 14.11 -21.08 -1.41
C HIS A 148 15.33 -20.21 -1.01
N ALA A 149 15.26 -18.90 -1.28
CA ALA A 149 16.29 -17.91 -0.95
C ALA A 149 15.95 -17.07 0.31
N ARG A 150 14.78 -17.29 0.93
CA ARG A 150 14.36 -16.59 2.17
C ARG A 150 15.20 -17.04 3.38
N GLY A 151 15.13 -16.27 4.46
CA GLY A 151 15.85 -16.55 5.72
C GLY A 151 17.33 -16.16 5.71
N ARG A 152 17.82 -15.57 4.62
CA ARG A 152 19.23 -15.16 4.44
C ARG A 152 19.44 -13.64 4.53
N ASN A 153 18.53 -12.92 5.20
CA ASN A 153 18.51 -11.44 5.28
C ASN A 153 18.50 -10.69 3.94
N LEU A 154 18.20 -11.36 2.83
CA LEU A 154 18.31 -10.79 1.49
C LEU A 154 17.40 -9.57 1.28
N ALA A 155 16.15 -9.64 1.75
CA ALA A 155 15.23 -8.51 1.70
C ALA A 155 15.77 -7.28 2.43
N ARG A 156 16.38 -7.45 3.60
CA ARG A 156 16.98 -6.36 4.38
C ARG A 156 18.14 -5.71 3.63
N ARG A 157 19.00 -6.51 3.00
CA ARG A 157 20.14 -6.04 2.19
C ARG A 157 19.66 -5.27 0.95
N MET A 158 18.69 -5.82 0.21
CA MET A 158 18.10 -5.14 -0.95
C MET A 158 17.41 -3.83 -0.54
N MET A 159 16.71 -3.81 0.58
CA MET A 159 16.08 -2.58 1.09
C MET A 159 17.11 -1.51 1.48
N ARG A 160 18.27 -1.88 2.02
CA ARG A 160 19.34 -0.92 2.31
C ARG A 160 19.92 -0.32 1.03
N GLU A 161 20.22 -1.16 0.03
CA GLU A 161 20.64 -0.68 -1.30
C GLU A 161 19.58 0.23 -1.94
N ALA A 162 18.30 -0.14 -1.84
CA ALA A 162 17.18 0.67 -2.30
C ALA A 162 17.17 2.06 -1.63
N ILE A 163 17.32 2.14 -0.31
CA ILE A 163 17.38 3.41 0.42
C ILE A 163 18.60 4.24 -0.02
N ASP A 164 19.75 3.61 -0.23
CA ASP A 164 20.97 4.30 -0.67
C ASP A 164 20.83 4.86 -2.09
N ARG A 165 20.11 4.15 -2.98
CA ARG A 165 19.74 4.66 -4.31
C ARG A 165 18.78 5.84 -4.22
N LEU A 166 17.76 5.76 -3.36
CA LEU A 166 16.82 6.86 -3.15
C LEU A 166 17.50 8.12 -2.61
N HIS A 167 18.45 7.96 -1.68
CA HIS A 167 19.25 9.08 -1.20
C HIS A 167 20.08 9.72 -2.32
N ARG A 168 20.78 8.91 -3.13
CA ARG A 168 21.54 9.39 -4.30
C ARG A 168 20.67 10.10 -5.34
N ALA A 169 19.41 9.69 -5.47
CA ALA A 169 18.42 10.31 -6.34
C ALA A 169 17.77 11.57 -5.74
N GLY A 170 18.16 11.99 -4.53
CA GLY A 170 17.65 13.20 -3.89
C GLY A 170 16.29 13.06 -3.20
N SER A 171 15.81 11.83 -2.98
CA SER A 171 14.59 11.62 -2.19
C SER A 171 14.82 12.07 -0.75
N ALA A 172 13.92 12.90 -0.22
CA ALA A 172 13.95 13.35 1.17
C ALA A 172 13.26 12.32 2.09
N ILE A 173 12.20 11.69 1.59
CA ILE A 173 11.48 10.61 2.27
C ILE A 173 11.33 9.39 1.35
N SER A 174 10.95 8.26 1.93
CA SER A 174 10.57 7.07 1.18
C SER A 174 9.30 6.47 1.77
N ALA A 175 8.37 6.01 0.93
CA ALA A 175 7.08 5.49 1.34
C ALA A 175 6.79 4.10 0.76
N LEU A 176 6.08 3.26 1.52
CA LEU A 176 5.69 1.91 1.09
C LEU A 176 4.46 1.37 1.80
N TYR A 177 3.91 0.29 1.25
CA TYR A 177 2.91 -0.55 1.91
C TYR A 177 3.57 -1.82 2.46
N PRO A 178 3.52 -2.06 3.79
CA PRO A 178 4.25 -3.14 4.39
C PRO A 178 3.50 -4.47 4.30
N THR A 179 4.14 -5.49 3.74
CA THR A 179 3.73 -6.90 3.91
C THR A 179 3.96 -7.39 5.35
N THR A 180 5.04 -6.93 5.99
CA THR A 180 5.33 -7.17 7.41
C THR A 180 6.03 -5.95 8.01
N ALA A 181 5.56 -5.42 9.13
CA ALA A 181 6.16 -4.22 9.73
C ALA A 181 7.61 -4.46 10.22
N THR A 182 7.93 -5.68 10.67
CA THR A 182 9.24 -6.02 11.25
C THR A 182 10.40 -5.82 10.27
N LEU A 183 10.24 -6.24 9.01
CA LEU A 183 11.27 -6.05 8.00
C LEU A 183 11.56 -4.56 7.78
N TYR A 184 10.52 -3.76 7.53
CA TYR A 184 10.68 -2.36 7.17
C TYR A 184 11.13 -1.51 8.36
N ARG A 185 10.67 -1.80 9.59
CA ARG A 185 11.21 -1.19 10.81
C ARG A 185 12.70 -1.49 11.02
N SER A 186 13.18 -2.67 10.62
CA SER A 186 14.62 -3.03 10.74
C SER A 186 15.56 -2.24 9.81
N VAL A 187 14.96 -1.49 8.87
CA VAL A 187 15.61 -0.52 7.99
C VAL A 187 14.99 0.88 8.17
N GLY A 188 14.43 1.16 9.35
CA GLY A 188 14.02 2.48 9.83
C GLY A 188 12.81 3.13 9.13
N TYR A 189 11.91 2.33 8.55
CA TYR A 189 10.56 2.82 8.25
C TYR A 189 9.68 2.79 9.51
N GLU A 190 8.68 3.66 9.56
CA GLU A 190 7.61 3.64 10.56
C GLU A 190 6.24 3.93 9.94
N ILE A 191 5.17 3.49 10.61
CA ILE A 191 3.79 3.72 10.20
C ILE A 191 3.50 5.23 10.15
N ALA A 192 3.03 5.68 9.00
CA ALA A 192 2.79 7.10 8.71
C ALA A 192 1.30 7.43 8.55
N GLY A 193 0.48 6.45 8.18
CA GLY A 193 -0.95 6.66 8.01
C GLY A 193 -1.64 5.40 7.51
N LEU A 194 -2.87 5.59 7.01
CA LEU A 194 -3.67 4.52 6.44
C LEU A 194 -3.96 4.80 4.96
N ASN A 195 -3.97 3.74 4.17
CA ASN A 195 -4.76 3.67 2.95
C ASN A 195 -6.00 2.86 3.30
N ALA A 196 -7.18 3.44 3.09
CA ALA A 196 -8.43 2.83 3.47
C ALA A 196 -9.45 2.95 2.34
N PHE A 197 -10.29 1.93 2.19
CA PHE A 197 -11.47 2.01 1.35
C PHE A 197 -12.69 2.23 2.21
N SER A 198 -13.40 3.30 1.88
CA SER A 198 -14.70 3.64 2.45
C SER A 198 -15.80 3.15 1.52
N GLN A 199 -16.88 2.63 2.10
CA GLN A 199 -18.09 2.21 1.42
C GLN A 199 -19.29 2.98 1.96
N ILE A 200 -20.19 3.39 1.07
CA ILE A 200 -21.50 3.96 1.39
C ILE A 200 -22.54 3.40 0.44
N GLU A 201 -23.76 3.18 0.92
CA GLU A 201 -24.87 2.74 0.07
C GLU A 201 -25.21 3.84 -0.94
N ILE A 202 -25.54 3.47 -2.17
CA ILE A 202 -25.84 4.44 -3.25
C ILE A 202 -27.01 5.35 -2.87
N GLY A 203 -28.02 4.81 -2.16
CA GLY A 203 -29.16 5.57 -1.68
C GLY A 203 -28.85 6.61 -0.58
N ASP A 204 -27.67 6.53 0.05
CA ASP A 204 -27.20 7.49 1.05
C ASP A 204 -26.31 8.60 0.44
N LEU A 205 -26.03 8.55 -0.87
CA LEU A 205 -25.35 9.62 -1.58
C LEU A 205 -26.26 10.84 -1.76
N PRO A 206 -25.71 12.06 -1.81
CA PRO A 206 -26.48 13.28 -2.00
C PRO A 206 -27.25 13.26 -3.33
N ARG A 207 -28.30 14.06 -3.41
CA ARG A 207 -28.99 14.37 -4.67
C ARG A 207 -28.40 15.64 -5.28
N GLY A 208 -28.25 15.63 -6.59
CA GLY A 208 -27.73 16.77 -7.33
C GLY A 208 -28.71 17.93 -7.30
N THR A 209 -28.16 19.13 -7.23
CA THR A 209 -28.89 20.40 -7.31
C THR A 209 -29.09 20.85 -8.76
N GLY A 210 -28.25 20.35 -9.68
CA GLY A 210 -28.26 20.72 -11.10
C GLY A 210 -27.32 21.89 -11.44
N ASP A 211 -26.61 22.43 -10.46
CA ASP A 211 -25.70 23.58 -10.63
C ASP A 211 -24.35 23.18 -11.28
N THR A 212 -24.08 21.89 -11.41
CA THR A 212 -22.84 21.34 -11.98
C THR A 212 -23.16 20.47 -13.20
N THR A 213 -22.45 20.73 -14.30
CA THR A 213 -22.52 19.93 -15.52
C THR A 213 -21.35 18.93 -15.57
N PHE A 214 -21.60 17.76 -16.16
CA PHE A 214 -20.61 16.70 -16.27
C PHE A 214 -20.30 16.41 -17.73
N SER A 215 -19.02 16.34 -18.07
CA SER A 215 -18.55 16.00 -19.42
C SER A 215 -17.78 14.68 -19.37
N PRO A 216 -18.10 13.69 -20.22
CA PRO A 216 -17.33 12.46 -20.33
C PRO A 216 -15.93 12.77 -20.90
N VAL A 217 -14.91 12.16 -20.34
CA VAL A 217 -13.50 12.41 -20.66
C VAL A 217 -12.66 11.14 -20.56
N THR A 218 -11.37 11.23 -20.88
CA THR A 218 -10.39 10.21 -20.53
C THR A 218 -9.93 10.41 -19.08
N ILE A 219 -9.38 9.37 -18.45
CA ILE A 219 -8.86 9.50 -17.08
C ILE A 219 -7.67 10.48 -16.98
N GLY A 220 -6.92 10.67 -18.08
CA GLY A 220 -5.81 11.62 -18.14
C GLY A 220 -6.26 13.08 -17.99
N ASP A 221 -7.49 13.39 -18.42
CA ASP A 221 -8.06 14.74 -18.30
C ASP A 221 -8.33 15.15 -16.84
N LEU A 222 -8.38 14.19 -15.91
CA LEU A 222 -8.55 14.45 -14.47
C LEU A 222 -7.30 15.07 -13.83
N ARG A 223 -6.16 15.10 -14.52
CA ARG A 223 -4.90 15.59 -13.98
C ARG A 223 -4.99 17.00 -13.43
N ALA A 224 -5.54 17.94 -14.19
CA ALA A 224 -5.58 19.35 -13.80
C ALA A 224 -6.34 19.57 -12.47
N VAL A 225 -7.47 18.88 -12.29
CA VAL A 225 -8.25 18.99 -11.05
C VAL A 225 -7.62 18.20 -9.90
N TYR A 226 -6.97 17.08 -10.18
CA TYR A 226 -6.18 16.38 -9.16
C TYR A 226 -5.04 17.25 -8.63
N ASP A 227 -4.25 17.85 -9.52
CA ASP A 227 -3.09 18.68 -9.17
C ASP A 227 -3.52 19.93 -8.36
N ALA A 228 -4.72 20.44 -8.58
CA ALA A 228 -5.29 21.53 -7.79
C ALA A 228 -5.71 21.11 -6.36
N VAL A 229 -6.09 19.85 -6.16
CA VAL A 229 -6.64 19.34 -4.88
C VAL A 229 -5.57 18.64 -4.04
N ALA A 230 -4.66 17.90 -4.66
CA ALA A 230 -3.66 17.07 -3.99
C ALA A 230 -2.81 17.82 -2.94
N PRO A 231 -2.38 19.09 -3.14
CA PRO A 231 -1.64 19.82 -2.11
C PRO A 231 -2.36 19.97 -0.78
N SER A 232 -3.70 19.97 -0.78
CA SER A 232 -4.50 20.08 0.44
C SER A 232 -4.59 18.78 1.26
N HIS A 233 -3.99 17.69 0.76
CA HIS A 233 -4.07 16.36 1.35
C HIS A 233 -2.67 15.81 1.68
N ASP A 234 -2.35 15.78 2.98
CA ASP A 234 -1.09 15.19 3.43
C ASP A 234 -1.00 13.70 3.04
N GLY A 235 0.12 13.32 2.44
CA GLY A 235 0.41 11.97 1.95
C GLY A 235 0.04 11.72 0.49
N TRP A 236 -0.77 12.57 -0.16
CA TRP A 236 -1.08 12.39 -1.59
C TRP A 236 0.15 12.61 -2.46
N LEU A 237 0.20 11.93 -3.60
CA LEU A 237 1.33 12.03 -4.52
C LEU A 237 1.22 13.30 -5.38
N GLU A 238 2.37 13.92 -5.65
CA GLU A 238 2.52 14.73 -6.86
C GLU A 238 2.71 13.76 -8.03
N ARG A 239 1.64 13.56 -8.80
CA ARG A 239 1.62 12.55 -9.86
C ARG A 239 2.30 13.08 -11.11
N GLY A 240 3.49 12.57 -11.40
CA GLY A 240 4.19 12.83 -12.67
C GLY A 240 3.59 12.07 -13.86
N ASP A 241 4.14 12.31 -15.05
CA ASP A 241 3.68 11.71 -16.31
C ASP A 241 3.71 10.18 -16.28
N ALA A 242 4.74 9.59 -15.69
CA ALA A 242 4.85 8.15 -15.52
C ALA A 242 3.67 7.57 -14.72
N ARG A 243 3.26 8.26 -13.64
CA ARG A 243 2.14 7.82 -12.81
C ARG A 243 0.81 7.93 -13.56
N TRP A 244 0.57 9.04 -14.26
CA TRP A 244 -0.62 9.20 -15.10
C TRP A 244 -0.69 8.20 -16.25
N THR A 245 0.46 7.82 -16.81
CA THR A 245 0.55 6.79 -17.86
C THR A 245 0.16 5.42 -17.33
N ILE A 246 0.62 5.06 -16.12
CA ILE A 246 0.22 3.80 -15.44
C ILE A 246 -1.27 3.82 -15.12
N ILE A 247 -1.79 4.93 -14.56
CA ILE A 247 -3.22 5.08 -14.23
C ILE A 247 -4.09 4.93 -15.49
N GLY A 248 -3.70 5.59 -16.59
CA GLY A 248 -4.38 5.48 -17.87
C GLY A 248 -4.37 4.05 -18.41
N TYR A 249 -3.19 3.41 -18.40
CA TYR A 249 -3.05 2.03 -18.83
C TYR A 249 -3.94 1.06 -18.03
N ASP A 250 -3.90 1.14 -16.70
CA ASP A 250 -4.68 0.27 -15.82
C ASP A 250 -6.19 0.53 -15.93
N PHE A 251 -6.60 1.77 -16.21
CA PHE A 251 -7.98 2.14 -16.47
C PHE A 251 -8.49 1.55 -17.79
N ASP A 252 -7.75 1.75 -18.88
CA ASP A 252 -8.13 1.29 -20.22
C ASP A 252 -8.08 -0.23 -20.37
N LYS A 253 -7.17 -0.89 -19.65
CA LYS A 253 -7.04 -2.36 -19.64
C LYS A 253 -8.00 -3.05 -18.69
N SER A 254 -8.75 -2.29 -17.89
CA SER A 254 -9.68 -2.90 -16.95
C SER A 254 -10.73 -3.73 -17.71
N PRO A 255 -10.97 -5.00 -17.33
CA PRO A 255 -12.04 -5.79 -17.94
C PRO A 255 -13.44 -5.33 -17.49
N GLN A 256 -13.50 -4.39 -16.53
CA GLN A 256 -14.73 -3.85 -15.97
C GLN A 256 -15.16 -2.59 -16.72
N PRO A 257 -16.47 -2.38 -16.94
CA PRO A 257 -16.98 -1.12 -17.49
C PRO A 257 -16.53 0.05 -16.62
N SER A 258 -15.89 1.04 -17.25
CA SER A 258 -15.28 2.19 -16.57
C SER A 258 -15.69 3.49 -17.25
N ALA A 259 -15.78 4.58 -16.50
CA ALA A 259 -16.11 5.90 -17.01
C ALA A 259 -15.38 7.00 -16.23
N ALA A 260 -15.06 8.10 -16.90
CA ALA A 260 -14.46 9.29 -16.31
C ALA A 260 -15.21 10.56 -16.74
N TYR A 261 -15.30 11.53 -15.82
CA TYR A 261 -16.05 12.77 -15.98
C TYR A 261 -15.29 13.95 -15.36
N LEU A 262 -15.36 15.11 -16.03
CA LEU A 262 -15.06 16.41 -15.42
C LEU A 262 -16.35 17.11 -15.01
N ALA A 263 -16.31 17.77 -13.86
CA ALA A 263 -17.43 18.51 -13.29
C ALA A 263 -17.18 20.02 -13.45
N HIS A 264 -18.13 20.73 -14.05
CA HIS A 264 -18.04 22.18 -14.27
C HIS A 264 -19.21 22.92 -13.61
N ARG A 265 -18.91 23.98 -12.87
CA ARG A 265 -19.91 24.89 -12.29
C ARG A 265 -19.66 26.28 -12.83
N GLU A 266 -20.67 26.87 -13.48
CA GLU A 266 -20.54 28.19 -14.14
C GLU A 266 -19.35 28.27 -15.13
N GLY A 267 -19.08 27.16 -15.83
CA GLY A 267 -17.97 27.05 -16.79
C GLY A 267 -16.58 26.85 -16.14
N GLN A 268 -16.47 26.86 -14.81
CA GLN A 268 -15.22 26.58 -14.10
C GLN A 268 -15.09 25.10 -13.79
N LEU A 269 -13.90 24.53 -13.97
CA LEU A 269 -13.58 23.16 -13.58
C LEU A 269 -13.55 23.06 -12.04
N VAL A 270 -14.45 22.27 -11.46
CA VAL A 270 -14.61 22.17 -10.00
C VAL A 270 -14.43 20.76 -9.45
N GLY A 271 -14.40 19.73 -10.30
CA GLY A 271 -14.28 18.35 -9.84
C GLY A 271 -13.96 17.36 -10.95
N GLY A 272 -13.61 16.15 -10.54
CA GLY A 272 -13.25 15.04 -11.41
C GLY A 272 -13.65 13.71 -10.79
N LEU A 273 -14.11 12.80 -11.64
CA LEU A 273 -14.55 11.46 -11.24
C LEU A 273 -14.04 10.43 -12.23
N ALA A 274 -13.44 9.35 -11.74
CA ALA A 274 -13.33 8.09 -12.48
C ALA A 274 -13.82 6.95 -11.61
N TYR A 275 -14.66 6.09 -12.19
CA TYR A 275 -15.15 4.90 -11.53
C TYR A 275 -15.23 3.72 -12.48
N ARG A 276 -15.30 2.53 -11.89
CA ARG A 276 -15.57 1.28 -12.59
C ARG A 276 -16.68 0.49 -11.90
N GLN A 277 -17.41 -0.29 -12.67
CA GLN A 277 -18.47 -1.15 -12.17
C GLN A 277 -17.89 -2.50 -11.76
N ILE A 278 -17.98 -2.82 -10.48
CA ILE A 278 -17.56 -4.11 -9.91
C ILE A 278 -18.78 -4.96 -9.58
N ALA A 279 -18.56 -6.27 -9.40
CA ALA A 279 -19.62 -7.15 -8.93
C ALA A 279 -20.06 -6.73 -7.51
N GLY A 280 -21.37 -6.47 -7.35
CA GLY A 280 -22.00 -6.19 -6.06
C GLY A 280 -22.68 -7.42 -5.46
N GLU A 281 -23.46 -7.20 -4.41
CA GLU A 281 -24.28 -8.24 -3.79
C GLU A 281 -25.57 -8.50 -4.59
N ARG A 282 -26.10 -9.74 -4.57
CA ARG A 282 -27.45 -10.06 -5.08
C ARG A 282 -27.81 -9.51 -6.48
N ARG A 283 -27.00 -9.80 -7.50
CA ARG A 283 -27.21 -9.39 -8.91
C ARG A 283 -27.18 -7.85 -9.13
N THR A 284 -26.71 -7.06 -8.18
CA THR A 284 -26.42 -5.63 -8.40
C THR A 284 -24.96 -5.42 -8.83
N VAL A 285 -24.65 -4.22 -9.32
CA VAL A 285 -23.28 -3.74 -9.41
C VAL A 285 -22.93 -2.92 -8.17
N ASP A 286 -21.64 -2.79 -7.87
CA ASP A 286 -21.13 -1.74 -6.98
C ASP A 286 -20.24 -0.80 -7.82
N LEU A 287 -20.10 0.45 -7.38
CA LEU A 287 -19.25 1.43 -8.05
C LEU A 287 -17.93 1.56 -7.28
N MET A 288 -16.81 1.28 -7.92
CA MET A 288 -15.48 1.56 -7.39
C MET A 288 -14.99 2.89 -7.97
N ALA A 289 -15.17 3.98 -7.21
CA ALA A 289 -14.68 5.31 -7.57
C ALA A 289 -13.20 5.45 -7.20
N THR A 290 -12.33 5.28 -8.19
CA THR A 290 -10.86 5.24 -8.03
C THR A 290 -10.23 6.64 -8.09
N GLN A 291 -10.87 7.58 -8.77
CA GLN A 291 -10.50 9.00 -8.75
C GLN A 291 -11.73 9.80 -8.37
N LEU A 292 -11.64 10.57 -7.29
CA LEU A 292 -12.75 11.36 -6.78
C LEU A 292 -12.17 12.60 -6.12
N VAL A 293 -12.22 13.72 -6.84
CA VAL A 293 -11.62 14.99 -6.43
C VAL A 293 -12.57 16.15 -6.70
N ALA A 294 -12.59 17.12 -5.82
CA ALA A 294 -13.34 18.36 -5.99
C ALA A 294 -12.67 19.49 -5.21
N ILE A 295 -12.76 20.72 -5.75
CA ILE A 295 -12.11 21.89 -5.15
C ILE A 295 -12.83 22.40 -3.89
N ASP A 296 -14.10 22.03 -3.73
CA ASP A 296 -14.93 22.42 -2.60
C ASP A 296 -16.02 21.41 -2.28
N ARG A 297 -16.64 21.57 -1.10
CA ARG A 297 -17.70 20.68 -0.61
C ARG A 297 -18.94 20.64 -1.52
N PRO A 298 -19.48 21.77 -2.02
CA PRO A 298 -20.58 21.72 -2.99
C PRO A 298 -20.25 20.91 -4.25
N ALA A 299 -19.08 21.09 -4.84
CA ALA A 299 -18.64 20.33 -6.01
C ALA A 299 -18.47 18.83 -5.69
N MET A 300 -17.91 18.50 -4.51
CA MET A 300 -17.83 17.13 -4.02
C MET A 300 -19.21 16.47 -3.92
N ARG A 301 -20.21 17.21 -3.43
CA ARG A 301 -21.60 16.73 -3.34
C ARG A 301 -22.20 16.44 -4.71
N GLU A 302 -21.98 17.30 -5.70
CA GLU A 302 -22.46 17.06 -7.06
C GLU A 302 -21.76 15.85 -7.70
N VAL A 303 -20.45 15.69 -7.51
CA VAL A 303 -19.69 14.51 -7.98
C VAL A 303 -20.26 13.22 -7.37
N LEU A 304 -20.54 13.22 -6.06
CA LEU A 304 -21.17 12.09 -5.40
C LEU A 304 -22.62 11.86 -5.88
N ALA A 305 -23.36 12.92 -6.20
CA ALA A 305 -24.71 12.81 -6.73
C ALA A 305 -24.74 12.15 -8.12
N LEU A 306 -23.73 12.38 -8.96
CA LEU A 306 -23.59 11.67 -10.24
C LEU A 306 -23.46 10.15 -10.03
N LEU A 307 -22.71 9.72 -9.02
CA LEU A 307 -22.64 8.30 -8.64
C LEU A 307 -24.00 7.82 -8.09
N GLY A 308 -24.68 8.65 -7.28
CA GLY A 308 -26.03 8.41 -6.77
C GLY A 308 -27.09 8.15 -7.84
N ALA A 309 -26.91 8.69 -9.06
CA ALA A 309 -27.80 8.47 -10.20
C ALA A 309 -27.89 7.00 -10.65
N HIS A 310 -26.99 6.13 -10.17
CA HIS A 310 -27.01 4.69 -10.45
C HIS A 310 -27.95 3.89 -9.53
N GLY A 311 -28.77 4.54 -8.71
CA GLY A 311 -29.58 3.91 -7.65
C GLY A 311 -30.56 2.80 -8.07
N THR A 312 -30.80 2.59 -9.36
CA THR A 312 -31.60 1.45 -9.86
C THR A 312 -30.78 0.16 -10.03
N MET A 313 -29.47 0.27 -10.21
CA MET A 313 -28.58 -0.86 -10.55
C MET A 313 -27.44 -1.05 -9.56
N ALA A 314 -26.99 0.03 -8.90
CA ALA A 314 -25.86 0.01 -8.00
C ALA A 314 -26.30 -0.11 -6.52
N GLY A 315 -25.65 -1.01 -5.78
CA GLY A 315 -25.89 -1.19 -4.35
C GLY A 315 -25.09 -0.19 -3.52
N ALA A 316 -23.76 -0.23 -3.66
CA ALA A 316 -22.86 0.65 -2.92
C ALA A 316 -21.80 1.32 -3.80
N MET A 317 -21.25 2.42 -3.30
CA MET A 317 -20.02 3.04 -3.78
C MET A 317 -18.87 2.69 -2.84
N ARG A 318 -17.70 2.37 -3.40
CA ARG A 318 -16.42 2.20 -2.70
C ARG A 318 -15.40 3.19 -3.24
N THR A 319 -14.57 3.77 -2.38
CA THR A 319 -13.56 4.76 -2.78
C THR A 319 -12.37 4.74 -1.82
N PRO A 320 -11.13 5.01 -2.29
CA PRO A 320 -9.98 5.21 -1.41
C PRO A 320 -9.98 6.60 -0.74
N LEU A 321 -10.95 7.47 -1.06
CA LEU A 321 -11.05 8.80 -0.46
C LEU A 321 -11.07 8.71 1.08
N PRO A 322 -10.35 9.61 1.79
CA PRO A 322 -10.37 9.62 3.24
C PRO A 322 -11.78 9.70 3.81
N GLU A 323 -12.04 8.92 4.85
CA GLU A 323 -13.37 8.79 5.44
C GLU A 323 -13.94 10.15 5.90
N TRP A 324 -13.10 11.02 6.44
CA TRP A 324 -13.49 12.35 6.92
C TRP A 324 -13.87 13.31 5.77
N GLU A 325 -13.26 13.19 4.59
CA GLU A 325 -13.68 13.94 3.38
C GLU A 325 -15.07 13.49 2.95
N LEU A 326 -15.30 12.17 2.90
CA LEU A 326 -16.60 11.62 2.53
C LEU A 326 -17.69 12.00 3.55
N GLN A 327 -17.38 11.93 4.86
CA GLN A 327 -18.29 12.35 5.93
C GLN A 327 -18.65 13.83 5.84
N ALA A 328 -17.72 14.69 5.42
CA ALA A 328 -18.02 16.09 5.20
C ALA A 328 -19.01 16.28 4.03
N ALA A 329 -18.98 15.43 3.01
CA ALA A 329 -19.77 15.60 1.81
C ALA A 329 -21.16 14.95 1.86
N VAL A 330 -21.43 13.96 2.69
CA VAL A 330 -22.72 13.23 2.72
C VAL A 330 -23.58 13.59 3.94
N ASP A 331 -24.89 13.43 3.83
CA ASP A 331 -25.82 13.77 4.92
C ASP A 331 -25.84 12.70 6.02
N ASN A 332 -25.65 11.43 5.65
CA ASN A 332 -25.64 10.28 6.57
C ASN A 332 -24.21 9.73 6.79
N GLY A 333 -23.27 10.59 7.17
CA GLY A 333 -21.85 10.22 7.33
C GLY A 333 -21.60 9.04 8.28
N GLN A 334 -22.45 8.86 9.30
CA GLN A 334 -22.41 7.74 10.24
C GLN A 334 -22.67 6.36 9.60
N ARG A 335 -23.16 6.31 8.35
CA ARG A 335 -23.42 5.07 7.60
C ARG A 335 -22.26 4.64 6.72
N ILE A 336 -21.21 5.45 6.64
CA ILE A 336 -19.97 5.09 5.93
C ILE A 336 -19.30 3.93 6.68
N LYS A 337 -18.89 2.91 5.93
CA LYS A 337 -18.20 1.72 6.45
C LYS A 337 -16.80 1.67 5.86
N ARG A 338 -15.80 1.51 6.72
CA ARG A 338 -14.46 1.15 6.26
C ARG A 338 -14.41 -0.34 5.92
N THR A 339 -14.21 -0.67 4.65
CA THR A 339 -14.21 -2.06 4.18
C THR A 339 -12.82 -2.67 4.11
N PHE A 340 -11.80 -1.83 3.97
CA PHE A 340 -10.41 -2.21 3.98
C PHE A 340 -9.58 -1.08 4.58
N ALA A 341 -8.52 -1.43 5.31
CA ALA A 341 -7.46 -0.50 5.62
C ALA A 341 -6.14 -1.23 5.78
N MET A 342 -5.09 -0.63 5.25
CA MET A 342 -3.73 -1.08 5.44
C MET A 342 -2.88 0.13 5.81
N PRO A 343 -2.00 0.01 6.81
CA PRO A 343 -1.06 1.09 7.08
C PRO A 343 -0.09 1.23 5.91
N TRP A 344 0.37 2.45 5.68
CA TRP A 344 1.59 2.69 4.91
C TRP A 344 2.67 3.23 5.84
N MET A 345 3.91 3.07 5.42
CA MET A 345 5.07 3.45 6.21
C MET A 345 5.91 4.48 5.47
N VAL A 346 6.58 5.34 6.24
CA VAL A 346 7.57 6.31 5.76
C VAL A 346 8.91 6.05 6.43
N ARG A 347 9.99 6.27 5.69
CA ARG A 347 11.34 6.43 6.19
C ARG A 347 11.86 7.81 5.82
N MET A 348 12.53 8.46 6.77
CA MET A 348 13.34 9.64 6.46
C MET A 348 14.61 9.20 5.73
N VAL A 349 14.81 9.72 4.52
CA VAL A 349 16.01 9.47 3.72
C VAL A 349 17.01 10.60 3.96
N ASP A 350 16.55 11.84 3.94
CA ASP A 350 17.31 13.02 4.34
C ASP A 350 16.42 13.91 5.22
N VAL A 351 16.70 13.92 6.53
CA VAL A 351 15.88 14.65 7.51
C VAL A 351 15.90 16.17 7.30
N GLY A 352 17.04 16.72 6.88
CA GLY A 352 17.17 18.15 6.62
C GLY A 352 16.38 18.58 5.40
N ALA A 353 16.53 17.83 4.30
CA ALA A 353 15.76 18.06 3.08
C ALA A 353 14.25 17.90 3.32
N ALA A 354 13.84 16.87 4.07
CA ALA A 354 12.43 16.65 4.38
C ALA A 354 11.82 17.80 5.18
N VAL A 355 12.52 18.28 6.22
CA VAL A 355 12.08 19.43 7.03
C VAL A 355 11.97 20.69 6.19
N ALA A 356 12.94 20.96 5.31
CA ALA A 356 12.97 22.16 4.48
C ALA A 356 11.90 22.17 3.36
N GLN A 357 11.56 21.00 2.83
CA GLN A 357 10.58 20.86 1.74
C GLN A 357 9.13 20.87 2.24
N ARG A 358 8.89 20.38 3.46
CA ARG A 358 7.56 20.32 4.09
C ARG A 358 6.98 21.73 4.31
N GLY A 359 5.67 21.88 4.17
CA GLY A 359 4.96 23.09 4.59
C GLY A 359 4.54 23.03 6.06
N TYR A 360 4.45 24.20 6.70
CA TYR A 360 4.08 24.32 8.11
C TYR A 360 2.96 25.33 8.29
N ASN A 361 2.26 25.23 9.43
CA ASN A 361 1.29 26.25 9.80
C ASN A 361 2.02 27.59 10.04
N PRO A 362 1.64 28.68 9.36
CA PRO A 362 2.33 29.98 9.49
C PRO A 362 2.17 30.62 10.88
N HIS A 363 1.25 30.14 11.70
CA HIS A 363 1.03 30.61 13.07
C HIS A 363 1.85 29.83 14.12
N VAL A 364 2.69 28.89 13.68
CA VAL A 364 3.60 28.16 14.56
C VAL A 364 4.98 28.80 14.50
N ASP A 365 5.46 29.27 15.65
CA ASP A 365 6.85 29.68 15.89
C ASP A 365 7.42 28.82 17.02
N LEU A 366 8.35 27.95 16.69
CA LEU A 366 9.00 27.08 17.68
C LEU A 366 10.42 26.72 17.31
N GLU A 367 11.16 26.33 18.35
CA GLU A 367 12.50 25.78 18.28
C GLU A 367 12.59 24.53 19.17
N VAL A 368 13.16 23.45 18.63
CA VAL A 368 13.32 22.18 19.34
C VAL A 368 14.72 21.62 19.09
N GLU A 369 15.50 21.48 20.17
CA GLU A 369 16.80 20.83 20.15
C GLU A 369 16.63 19.30 20.22
N ILE A 370 16.94 18.57 19.15
CA ILE A 370 16.77 17.12 19.03
C ILE A 370 18.12 16.39 18.91
N GLU A 371 18.18 15.15 19.37
CA GLU A 371 19.27 14.20 19.07
C GLU A 371 18.69 13.03 18.27
N LEU A 372 19.17 12.83 17.04
CA LEU A 372 18.68 11.82 16.12
C LEU A 372 19.66 10.65 15.98
N THR A 373 19.09 9.44 15.98
CA THR A 373 19.79 8.19 15.68
C THR A 373 19.19 7.51 14.44
N ASP A 374 20.05 6.98 13.56
CA ASP A 374 19.65 6.24 12.36
C ASP A 374 20.67 5.12 12.08
N ASP A 375 20.29 3.85 12.25
CA ASP A 375 21.20 2.71 12.08
C ASP A 375 21.69 2.45 10.64
N HIS A 376 21.20 3.21 9.67
CA HIS A 376 21.57 3.03 8.26
C HIS A 376 22.23 4.28 7.67
N LEU A 377 21.55 5.42 7.68
CA LEU A 377 22.04 6.63 7.03
C LEU A 377 22.78 7.53 8.02
N ALA A 378 24.09 7.63 7.85
CA ALA A 378 24.97 8.34 8.79
C ALA A 378 24.71 9.85 8.83
N HIS A 379 24.30 10.47 7.71
CA HIS A 379 24.04 11.92 7.62
C HIS A 379 22.80 12.36 8.40
N ASN A 380 21.90 11.45 8.74
CA ASN A 380 20.74 11.75 9.60
C ASN A 380 21.09 11.76 11.11
N ARG A 381 22.32 11.38 11.50
CA ARG A 381 22.72 11.22 12.90
C ARG A 381 23.27 12.53 13.47
N GLY A 382 22.95 12.79 14.73
CA GLY A 382 23.58 13.85 15.50
C GLY A 382 22.58 14.74 16.20
N ARG A 383 23.06 15.90 16.67
CA ARG A 383 22.24 16.91 17.32
C ARG A 383 21.83 17.98 16.33
N PHE A 384 20.56 18.34 16.37
CA PHE A 384 19.97 19.33 15.48
C PHE A 384 19.07 20.29 16.25
N VAL A 385 18.89 21.47 15.68
CA VAL A 385 17.89 22.45 16.09
C VAL A 385 16.83 22.53 14.99
N LEU A 386 15.63 22.01 15.27
CA LEU A 386 14.46 22.18 14.42
C LEU A 386 13.85 23.55 14.71
N THR A 387 13.74 24.37 13.68
CA THR A 387 13.05 25.66 13.72
C THR A 387 11.86 25.62 12.79
N VAL A 388 10.69 26.11 13.24
CA VAL A 388 9.53 26.37 12.38
C VAL A 388 9.12 27.82 12.57
N ARG A 389 9.11 28.62 11.50
CA ARG A 389 8.72 30.04 11.48
C ARG A 389 8.12 30.39 10.12
N ASP A 390 7.10 31.25 10.10
CA ASP A 390 6.47 31.76 8.88
C ASP A 390 6.07 30.68 7.85
N GLY A 391 5.65 29.51 8.35
CA GLY A 391 5.23 28.37 7.51
C GLY A 391 6.38 27.58 6.87
N ALA A 392 7.63 27.89 7.24
CA ALA A 392 8.83 27.19 6.80
C ALA A 392 9.53 26.48 7.97
N GLY A 393 10.22 25.39 7.67
CA GLY A 393 11.02 24.63 8.63
C GLY A 393 12.49 24.57 8.22
N SER A 394 13.39 24.56 9.20
CA SER A 394 14.82 24.25 9.01
C SER A 394 15.32 23.31 10.09
N LEU A 395 16.35 22.52 9.76
CA LEU A 395 16.99 21.58 10.67
C LEU A 395 18.50 21.76 10.59
N GLU A 396 19.04 22.53 11.53
CA GLU A 396 20.47 22.89 11.52
C GLU A 396 21.26 22.05 12.53
N PRO A 397 22.49 21.62 12.21
CA PRO A 397 23.34 20.93 13.18
C PRO A 397 23.62 21.80 14.42
N GLY A 398 23.45 21.24 15.62
CA GLY A 398 23.72 21.95 16.86
C GLY A 398 22.73 21.66 17.98
N GLY A 399 22.73 22.53 18.99
CA GLY A 399 21.93 22.34 20.20
C GLY A 399 22.50 21.28 21.13
N ARG A 400 21.76 21.04 22.22
CA ARG A 400 22.11 20.14 23.33
C ARG A 400 21.49 18.75 23.18
N GLY A 401 20.58 18.55 22.23
CA GLY A 401 19.89 17.27 22.04
C GLY A 401 18.92 16.95 23.19
N LEU A 402 18.03 17.90 23.52
CA LEU A 402 17.13 17.76 24.67
C LEU A 402 16.03 16.71 24.47
N LEU A 403 15.74 16.39 23.21
CA LEU A 403 14.79 15.36 22.82
C LEU A 403 15.49 14.32 21.95
N ALA A 404 15.77 13.16 22.53
CA ALA A 404 16.34 12.02 21.81
C ALA A 404 15.24 11.25 21.06
N LEU A 405 15.46 11.00 19.78
CA LEU A 405 14.55 10.27 18.90
C LEU A 405 15.34 9.29 18.03
N ASP A 406 14.76 8.14 17.73
CA ASP A 406 15.22 7.35 16.58
C ASP A 406 14.58 7.87 15.28
N ILE A 407 15.10 7.43 14.14
CA ILE A 407 14.61 7.86 12.82
C ILE A 407 13.13 7.51 12.58
N ARG A 408 12.61 6.48 13.28
CA ARG A 408 11.22 6.04 13.18
C ARG A 408 10.30 6.93 13.99
N ASP A 409 10.73 7.33 15.18
CA ASP A 409 10.04 8.32 16.01
C ASP A 409 9.91 9.65 15.25
N PHE A 410 10.99 10.09 14.58
CA PHE A 410 10.95 11.28 13.73
C PHE A 410 10.04 11.10 12.51
N ALA A 411 10.08 9.94 11.83
CA ALA A 411 9.19 9.66 10.69
C ALA A 411 7.70 9.69 11.09
N ALA A 412 7.36 9.12 12.25
CA ALA A 412 6.01 9.21 12.79
C ALA A 412 5.63 10.68 13.05
N ALA A 413 6.48 11.43 13.78
CA ALA A 413 6.22 12.82 14.08
C ALA A 413 6.06 13.68 12.81
N PHE A 414 6.95 13.53 11.82
CA PHE A 414 6.94 14.27 10.55
C PHE A 414 5.61 14.17 9.79
N THR A 415 4.99 12.98 9.85
CA THR A 415 3.71 12.69 9.20
C THR A 415 2.50 13.09 10.06
N GLY A 416 2.71 13.78 11.17
CA GLY A 416 1.66 14.16 12.12
C GLY A 416 1.14 13.00 12.96
N GLN A 417 1.76 11.81 12.86
CA GLN A 417 1.43 10.67 13.70
C GLN A 417 2.16 10.76 15.03
N ARG A 418 1.42 10.53 16.12
CA ARG A 418 1.96 10.23 17.46
C ARG A 418 3.25 11.00 17.80
N ALA A 419 3.16 12.31 17.97
CA ALA A 419 4.26 13.07 18.53
C ALA A 419 4.33 12.83 20.05
N LEU A 420 5.45 12.26 20.52
CA LEU A 420 5.72 12.08 21.96
C LEU A 420 5.98 13.42 22.67
N ASP A 421 6.31 14.47 21.91
CA ASP A 421 6.56 15.83 22.39
C ASP A 421 5.52 16.81 21.81
N PRO A 422 4.84 17.62 22.64
CA PRO A 422 3.84 18.60 22.19
C PRO A 422 4.35 19.61 21.15
N ARG A 423 5.65 19.95 21.17
CA ARG A 423 6.25 20.89 20.20
C ARG A 423 6.35 20.26 18.82
N LEU A 424 6.71 18.97 18.75
CA LEU A 424 6.68 18.24 17.48
C LEU A 424 5.25 18.05 16.98
N ALA A 425 4.29 17.86 17.88
CA ALA A 425 2.87 17.83 17.54
C ALA A 425 2.41 19.17 16.95
N ALA A 426 2.89 20.29 17.49
CA ALA A 426 2.58 21.62 16.97
C ALA A 426 3.26 21.88 15.61
N ALA A 427 4.52 21.46 15.44
CA ALA A 427 5.28 21.62 14.20
C ALA A 427 4.65 20.81 13.04
N PHE A 428 4.40 19.53 13.28
CA PHE A 428 4.01 18.59 12.24
C PHE A 428 2.52 18.21 12.28
N GLY A 429 1.75 18.82 13.18
CA GLY A 429 0.31 18.57 13.30
C GLY A 429 -0.45 18.93 12.03
N GLY A 430 -1.55 18.22 11.81
CA GLY A 430 -2.38 18.36 10.62
C GLY A 430 -3.53 17.36 10.62
N ARG A 431 -4.24 17.29 9.50
CA ARG A 431 -5.19 16.19 9.27
C ARG A 431 -4.40 14.88 9.16
N PRO A 432 -4.96 13.74 9.58
CA PRO A 432 -4.26 12.46 9.41
C PRO A 432 -3.91 12.24 7.94
N PRO A 433 -2.64 11.96 7.61
CA PRO A 433 -2.25 11.78 6.23
C PRO A 433 -2.88 10.51 5.68
N SER A 434 -3.16 10.54 4.39
CA SER A 434 -3.74 9.43 3.65
C SER A 434 -2.95 9.24 2.37
N LEU A 435 -2.75 7.98 1.98
CA LEU A 435 -2.16 7.67 0.70
C LEU A 435 -3.21 6.93 -0.11
N VAL A 436 -3.74 7.60 -1.13
CA VAL A 436 -4.82 7.09 -2.00
C VAL A 436 -4.28 6.27 -3.17
N ASP A 437 -3.00 6.41 -3.47
CA ASP A 437 -2.29 5.72 -4.53
C ASP A 437 -1.61 4.44 -4.00
N PHE A 438 -1.66 3.37 -4.79
CA PHE A 438 -0.78 2.22 -4.61
C PHE A 438 0.48 2.40 -5.45
N PHE A 439 1.63 2.10 -4.84
CA PHE A 439 2.93 2.22 -5.48
C PHE A 439 3.15 1.15 -6.56
#